data_AF-A0A8S9FYW1-F1
#
_entry.id   AF-A0A8S9FYW1-F1
#
_cell.length_a   1.000
_cell.length_b   1.000
_cell.length_c   1.000
_cell.angle_alpha   90.00
_cell.angle_beta   90.00
_cell.angle_gamma   90.00
#
_symmetry.space_group_name_H-M   'P 1'
#
loop_
_entity.id
_entity.type
_entity.pdbx_description
1 polymer ?
#
loop_
_entity_poly.entity_id
_entity_poly.type
_entity_poly.pdbx_seq_one_letter_code
_entity_poly.pdbx_strand_id
1 'polypeptide(L)'
;MAGVREQGQGPYHGVAAWMTVHDLNGADGAGCYNTICPGFIQVSKTDLLSGPIPHPRKGDRAVFPSIVQDEVSGHWWTAHVRNFKKDIAIGYWPKELFDIIGHSVNMVGVTGAVQASPSGISPPMGNGHLPTKNEDESARVRHLVIVNSKFKGKELDISNLDKLLDSNKCYGLRDGKKRFFLVESNLFTYGGPGGKSC
;
A
#
# COMPACT_ATOMS: atom_id res chain seq x y z
N MET A 1 -2.47 -12.52 3.13
CA MET A 1 -2.60 -11.04 3.15
C MET A 1 -2.01 -10.50 4.44
N ALA A 2 -1.42 -9.31 4.40
CA ALA A 2 -1.01 -8.54 5.56
C ALA A 2 -1.31 -7.05 5.30
N GLY A 3 -1.98 -6.36 6.22
CA GLY A 3 -2.32 -4.96 6.02
C GLY A 3 -3.03 -4.31 7.19
N VAL A 4 -3.32 -3.03 7.03
CA VAL A 4 -4.12 -2.24 7.95
C VAL A 4 -5.22 -1.49 7.21
N ARG A 5 -6.37 -1.30 7.84
CA ARG A 5 -7.48 -0.49 7.31
C ARG A 5 -8.11 0.38 8.39
N GLU A 6 -8.68 1.52 7.99
CA GLU A 6 -9.59 2.34 8.81
C GLU A 6 -10.97 2.39 8.16
N GLN A 7 -12.02 2.25 8.96
CA GLN A 7 -13.43 2.34 8.56
C GLN A 7 -14.11 3.52 9.29
N GLY A 8 -14.91 4.32 8.57
CA GLY A 8 -15.94 5.16 9.21
C GLY A 8 -15.74 6.68 9.32
N GLN A 9 -14.92 7.33 8.48
CA GLN A 9 -14.87 8.82 8.43
C GLN A 9 -14.94 9.40 7.00
N GLY A 10 -15.49 8.63 6.04
CA GLY A 10 -15.71 9.09 4.68
C GLY A 10 -16.69 10.28 4.60
N PRO A 11 -16.69 11.03 3.48
CA PRO A 11 -16.13 10.66 2.18
C PRO A 11 -14.64 11.02 1.97
N TYR A 12 -13.83 10.07 1.50
CA TYR A 12 -12.43 10.29 1.12
C TYR A 12 -12.24 10.34 -0.42
N HIS A 13 -11.30 11.15 -0.91
CA HIS A 13 -11.12 11.42 -2.34
C HIS A 13 -9.71 11.08 -2.88
N GLY A 14 -8.82 10.61 -2.01
CA GLY A 14 -7.48 10.20 -2.39
C GLY A 14 -6.67 9.74 -1.19
N VAL A 15 -5.54 9.09 -1.46
CA VAL A 15 -4.62 8.54 -0.47
C VAL A 15 -3.20 8.75 -0.97
N ALA A 16 -2.32 9.24 -0.11
CA ALA A 16 -0.88 9.22 -0.32
C ALA A 16 -0.25 8.44 0.83
N ALA A 17 0.58 7.45 0.54
CA ALA A 17 1.26 6.70 1.59
C ALA A 17 2.75 6.59 1.31
N TRP A 18 3.52 6.63 2.39
CA TRP A 18 4.95 6.41 2.39
C TRP A 18 5.13 4.95 2.76
N MET A 19 5.24 4.10 1.74
CA MET A 19 5.24 2.66 1.92
C MET A 19 6.39 2.02 1.15
N THR A 20 6.87 0.89 1.64
CA THR A 20 7.43 -0.14 0.76
C THR A 20 6.22 -0.96 0.31
N VAL A 21 5.83 -0.93 -0.97
CA VAL A 21 4.54 -1.50 -1.43
C VAL A 21 4.69 -2.93 -1.94
N HIS A 22 3.74 -3.79 -1.58
CA HIS A 22 3.20 -4.80 -2.49
C HIS A 22 1.67 -4.79 -2.41
N ASP A 23 1.02 -4.69 -3.56
CA ASP A 23 -0.38 -5.01 -3.93
C ASP A 23 -1.58 -4.38 -3.19
N LEU A 24 -2.54 -3.86 -3.98
CA LEU A 24 -3.81 -3.25 -3.53
C LEU A 24 -4.99 -4.19 -3.84
N ASN A 25 -5.99 -4.27 -2.95
CA ASN A 25 -7.24 -4.99 -3.19
C ASN A 25 -8.45 -4.05 -3.33
N GLY A 26 -9.37 -4.40 -4.24
CA GLY A 26 -10.71 -3.80 -4.39
C GLY A 26 -11.82 -4.64 -3.74
N ALA A 27 -13.04 -4.10 -3.68
CA ALA A 27 -14.20 -4.69 -3.01
C ALA A 27 -14.74 -5.97 -3.68
N ASP A 28 -15.47 -6.78 -2.89
CA ASP A 28 -16.31 -7.93 -3.29
C ASP A 28 -15.64 -9.10 -4.02
N GLY A 29 -14.33 -9.28 -3.89
CA GLY A 29 -13.62 -10.41 -4.50
C GLY A 29 -13.52 -10.35 -6.04
N ALA A 30 -14.13 -9.33 -6.65
CA ALA A 30 -13.90 -8.91 -8.04
C ALA A 30 -12.67 -7.98 -8.17
N GLY A 31 -12.00 -7.69 -7.05
CA GLY A 31 -10.80 -6.87 -6.98
C GLY A 31 -9.63 -7.55 -7.69
N CYS A 32 -9.05 -6.83 -8.64
CA CYS A 32 -7.82 -7.23 -9.30
C CYS A 32 -6.62 -6.89 -8.42
N TYR A 33 -5.84 -7.91 -8.04
CA TYR A 33 -4.74 -7.81 -7.06
C TYR A 33 -3.41 -7.34 -7.66
N ASN A 34 -3.32 -7.23 -8.98
CA ASN A 34 -2.12 -6.78 -9.72
C ASN A 34 -2.51 -6.29 -11.13
N THR A 35 -1.59 -5.83 -11.96
CA THR A 35 -1.93 -5.41 -13.33
C THR A 35 -2.21 -6.57 -14.31
N ILE A 36 -2.29 -7.83 -13.84
CA ILE A 36 -2.57 -8.98 -14.72
C ILE A 36 -4.04 -9.02 -15.13
N CYS A 37 -4.96 -8.58 -14.26
CA CYS A 37 -6.36 -8.44 -14.67
C CYS A 37 -6.62 -7.09 -15.34
N PRO A 38 -7.57 -7.06 -16.30
CA PRO A 38 -7.92 -5.84 -17.01
C PRO A 38 -8.51 -4.83 -16.03
N GLY A 39 -7.86 -3.69 -15.91
CA GLY A 39 -8.38 -2.59 -15.07
C GLY A 39 -7.37 -1.50 -14.75
N PHE A 40 -6.07 -1.74 -14.93
CA PHE A 40 -5.06 -0.69 -14.81
C PHE A 40 -4.44 -0.36 -16.17
N ILE A 41 -4.44 0.92 -16.53
CA ILE A 41 -3.75 1.42 -17.70
C ILE A 41 -2.37 1.95 -17.26
N GLN A 42 -1.34 1.14 -17.50
CA GLN A 42 0.05 1.51 -17.25
C GLN A 42 0.49 2.57 -18.27
N VAL A 43 0.92 3.74 -17.76
CA VAL A 43 1.39 4.88 -18.59
C VAL A 43 2.91 4.99 -18.54
N SER A 44 3.49 4.87 -17.35
CA SER A 44 4.95 4.89 -17.20
C SER A 44 5.57 3.63 -17.79
N LYS A 45 6.66 3.81 -18.55
CA LYS A 45 7.46 2.69 -19.09
C LYS A 45 8.61 2.29 -18.16
N THR A 46 8.89 3.10 -17.13
CA THR A 46 10.04 2.93 -16.24
C THR A 46 9.64 2.46 -14.84
N ASP A 47 8.49 2.92 -14.37
CA ASP A 47 7.96 2.66 -13.03
C ASP A 47 6.66 1.91 -13.22
N LEU A 48 6.72 0.59 -13.05
CA LEU A 48 5.57 -0.30 -13.21
C LEU A 48 4.80 -0.38 -11.90
N LEU A 49 3.46 -0.39 -11.98
CA LEU A 49 2.62 -0.63 -10.80
C LEU A 49 2.86 -2.05 -10.26
N SER A 50 2.90 -3.04 -11.15
CA SER A 50 3.27 -4.42 -10.83
C SER A 50 4.62 -4.74 -11.45
N GLY A 51 5.65 -4.77 -10.62
CA GLY A 51 6.99 -5.17 -11.01
C GLY A 51 7.88 -5.37 -9.78
N PRO A 52 8.92 -6.20 -9.88
CA PRO A 52 9.87 -6.35 -8.79
C PRO A 52 10.53 -5.00 -8.53
N ILE A 53 10.44 -4.52 -7.29
CA ILE A 53 11.25 -3.39 -6.84
C ILE A 53 12.64 -3.96 -6.55
N PRO A 54 13.70 -3.59 -7.31
CA PRO A 54 15.03 -4.13 -7.07
C PRO A 54 15.49 -3.84 -5.65
N HIS A 55 16.10 -4.83 -5.00
CA HIS A 55 16.69 -4.66 -3.67
C HIS A 55 17.67 -3.48 -3.68
N PRO A 56 17.58 -2.54 -2.72
CA PRO A 56 18.55 -1.47 -2.63
C PRO A 56 19.94 -2.06 -2.37
N ARG A 57 20.95 -1.60 -3.13
CA ARG A 57 22.35 -2.02 -2.92
C ARG A 57 22.91 -1.50 -1.58
N LYS A 58 22.33 -0.44 -1.02
CA LYS A 58 22.65 0.15 0.29
C LYS A 58 21.48 1.01 0.78
N GLY A 59 21.14 0.91 2.06
CA GLY A 59 20.09 1.71 2.71
C GLY A 59 18.66 1.28 2.35
N ASP A 60 17.70 2.06 2.82
CA ASP A 60 16.28 1.80 2.59
C ASP A 60 15.86 2.21 1.17
N ARG A 61 14.94 1.44 0.58
CA ARG A 61 14.21 1.86 -0.60
C ARG A 61 12.78 2.23 -0.20
N ALA A 62 12.53 3.54 -0.14
CA ALA A 62 11.19 4.08 0.03
C ALA A 62 10.55 4.31 -1.35
N VAL A 63 9.25 4.04 -1.44
CA VAL A 63 8.42 4.52 -2.54
C VAL A 63 7.28 5.35 -1.95
N PHE A 64 6.83 6.34 -2.72
CA PHE A 64 5.80 7.28 -2.27
C PHE A 64 4.64 7.25 -3.26
N PRO A 65 3.84 6.18 -3.28
CA PRO A 65 2.64 6.14 -4.10
C PRO A 65 1.60 7.15 -3.61
N SER A 66 1.01 7.86 -4.55
CA SER A 66 -0.28 8.53 -4.39
C SER A 66 -1.33 7.83 -5.25
N ILE A 67 -2.57 7.90 -4.80
CA ILE A 67 -3.77 7.51 -5.53
C ILE A 67 -4.77 8.66 -5.39
N VAL A 68 -5.11 9.31 -6.49
CA VAL A 68 -5.97 10.49 -6.50
C VAL A 68 -6.96 10.40 -7.65
N GLN A 69 -8.23 10.72 -7.40
CA GLN A 69 -9.20 10.84 -8.46
C GLN A 69 -9.00 12.15 -9.24
N ASP A 70 -8.88 12.05 -10.55
CA ASP A 70 -8.88 13.21 -11.45
C ASP A 70 -10.31 13.73 -11.63
N GLU A 71 -10.54 15.00 -11.31
CA GLU A 71 -11.89 15.59 -11.29
C GLU A 71 -12.52 15.73 -12.69
N VAL A 72 -11.71 15.76 -13.76
CA VAL A 72 -12.18 15.99 -15.13
C VAL A 72 -12.58 14.67 -15.79
N SER A 73 -11.70 13.67 -15.72
CA SER A 73 -11.89 12.36 -16.32
C SER A 73 -12.64 11.39 -15.40
N GLY A 74 -12.56 11.59 -14.08
CA GLY A 74 -13.05 10.67 -13.05
C GLY A 74 -12.13 9.47 -12.82
N HIS A 75 -11.02 9.35 -13.57
CA HIS A 75 -10.07 8.25 -13.44
C HIS A 75 -9.26 8.36 -12.14
N TRP A 76 -8.92 7.23 -11.56
CA TRP A 76 -8.06 7.19 -10.37
C TRP A 76 -6.62 7.03 -10.81
N TRP A 77 -5.84 8.08 -10.66
CA TRP A 77 -4.43 8.09 -11.03
C TRP A 77 -3.56 7.64 -9.88
N THR A 78 -2.54 6.83 -10.20
CA THR A 78 -1.43 6.57 -9.29
C THR A 78 -0.13 7.14 -9.81
N ALA A 79 0.61 7.78 -8.90
CA ALA A 79 1.90 8.37 -9.21
C ALA A 79 2.92 8.03 -8.13
N HIS A 80 4.18 7.91 -8.55
CA HIS A 80 5.31 7.94 -7.64
C HIS A 80 5.66 9.41 -7.37
N VAL A 81 5.33 9.87 -6.17
CA VAL A 81 5.65 11.21 -5.68
C VAL A 81 7.15 11.30 -5.41
N ARG A 82 7.82 12.32 -5.93
CA ARG A 82 9.26 12.49 -5.76
C ARG A 82 9.56 13.88 -5.23
N ASN A 83 10.34 13.95 -4.16
CA ASN A 83 10.54 15.21 -3.43
C ASN A 83 11.22 16.30 -4.30
N PHE A 84 12.41 16.00 -4.84
CA PHE A 84 13.23 16.96 -5.60
C PHE A 84 13.18 16.73 -7.12
N LYS A 85 12.23 15.94 -7.61
CA LYS A 85 12.07 15.59 -9.03
C LYS A 85 10.60 15.62 -9.39
N LYS A 86 10.28 15.83 -10.67
CA LYS A 86 8.89 15.73 -11.15
C LYS A 86 8.28 14.38 -10.78
N ASP A 87 7.04 14.33 -10.33
CA ASP A 87 6.36 13.06 -10.08
C ASP A 87 6.27 12.19 -11.34
N ILE A 88 6.24 10.88 -11.15
CA ILE A 88 6.04 9.93 -12.25
C ILE A 88 4.60 9.43 -12.19
N ALA A 89 3.79 9.80 -13.17
CA ALA A 89 2.49 9.17 -13.37
C ALA A 89 2.72 7.71 -13.78
N ILE A 90 2.41 6.78 -12.87
CA ILE A 90 2.57 5.34 -13.11
C ILE A 90 1.48 4.88 -14.06
N GLY A 91 0.24 5.28 -13.82
CA GLY A 91 -0.91 4.93 -14.64
C GLY A 91 -2.22 5.25 -13.93
N TYR A 92 -3.32 4.71 -14.41
CA TYR A 92 -4.64 4.97 -13.85
C TYR A 92 -5.59 3.78 -13.94
N TRP A 93 -6.56 3.75 -13.03
CA TRP A 93 -7.74 2.91 -13.12
C TRP A 93 -8.89 3.73 -13.76
N PRO A 94 -9.52 3.23 -14.84
CA PRO A 94 -10.69 3.86 -15.44
C PRO A 94 -11.83 4.02 -14.41
N LYS A 95 -12.66 5.05 -14.59
CA LYS A 95 -13.73 5.38 -13.63
C LYS A 95 -14.81 4.31 -13.59
N GLU A 96 -14.98 3.62 -14.71
CA GLU A 96 -15.98 2.57 -14.96
C GLU A 96 -15.76 1.35 -14.05
N LEU A 97 -14.54 1.16 -13.52
CA LEU A 97 -14.27 0.13 -12.51
C LEU A 97 -14.85 0.47 -11.14
N PHE A 98 -15.22 1.72 -10.93
CA PHE A 98 -15.64 2.26 -9.65
C PHE A 98 -17.07 2.77 -9.66
N ASP A 99 -17.89 2.33 -10.62
CA ASP A 99 -19.33 2.65 -10.70
C ASP A 99 -20.06 2.32 -9.37
N ILE A 100 -19.52 1.41 -8.55
CA ILE A 100 -20.04 1.03 -7.23
C ILE A 100 -19.48 1.91 -6.10
N ILE A 101 -18.29 2.49 -6.24
CA ILE A 101 -17.60 3.19 -5.14
C ILE A 101 -18.00 4.68 -5.06
N GLY A 102 -18.79 5.21 -6.00
CA GLY A 102 -19.30 6.58 -5.95
C GLY A 102 -18.19 7.64 -5.87
N HIS A 103 -18.57 8.89 -5.60
CA HIS A 103 -17.64 10.03 -5.48
C HIS A 103 -16.72 9.97 -4.25
N SER A 104 -16.72 8.86 -3.50
CA SER A 104 -16.02 8.76 -2.22
C SER A 104 -15.78 7.34 -1.76
N VAL A 105 -14.59 7.06 -1.23
CA VAL A 105 -14.32 5.78 -0.56
C VAL A 105 -14.64 5.84 0.93
N ASN A 106 -15.23 4.77 1.48
CA ASN A 106 -15.58 4.66 2.91
C ASN A 106 -14.52 3.92 3.75
N MET A 107 -13.55 3.31 3.07
CA MET A 107 -12.46 2.55 3.66
C MET A 107 -11.16 2.94 2.96
N VAL A 108 -10.11 3.12 3.75
CA VAL A 108 -8.74 3.26 3.26
C VAL A 108 -7.89 2.24 4.00
N GLY A 109 -7.03 1.55 3.26
CA GLY A 109 -6.07 0.63 3.84
C GLY A 109 -4.84 0.46 2.98
N VAL A 110 -3.74 0.10 3.64
CA VAL A 110 -2.54 -0.40 2.97
C VAL A 110 -2.49 -1.88 3.26
N THR A 111 -2.53 -2.69 2.21
CA THR A 111 -2.47 -4.14 2.29
C THR A 111 -1.34 -4.66 1.41
N GLY A 112 -1.10 -5.96 1.50
CA GLY A 112 -0.27 -6.72 0.59
C GLY A 112 -0.63 -8.19 0.63
N ALA A 113 -0.49 -8.84 -0.51
CA ALA A 113 -0.76 -10.26 -0.66
C ALA A 113 0.48 -11.00 -1.16
N VAL A 114 0.57 -12.27 -0.80
CA VAL A 114 1.56 -13.20 -1.32
C VAL A 114 0.81 -14.46 -1.71
N GLN A 115 1.16 -15.02 -2.85
CA GLN A 115 0.55 -16.25 -3.34
C GLN A 115 1.59 -17.37 -3.30
N ALA A 116 1.20 -18.52 -2.75
CA ALA A 116 2.03 -19.71 -2.79
C ALA A 116 2.27 -20.15 -4.24
N SER A 117 3.49 -20.63 -4.51
CA SER A 117 3.79 -21.31 -5.76
C SER A 117 2.93 -22.57 -5.92
N PRO A 118 2.82 -23.14 -7.14
CA PRO A 118 2.14 -24.42 -7.33
C PRO A 118 2.69 -25.57 -6.46
N SER A 119 3.94 -25.46 -5.99
CA SER A 119 4.55 -26.42 -5.05
C SER A 119 4.18 -26.17 -3.58
N GLY A 120 3.26 -25.24 -3.29
CA GLY A 120 2.80 -24.89 -1.95
C GLY A 120 3.82 -24.10 -1.11
N ILE A 121 4.77 -23.43 -1.75
CA ILE A 121 5.77 -22.59 -1.08
C ILE A 121 5.37 -21.13 -1.22
N SER A 122 5.07 -20.46 -0.11
CA SER A 122 4.80 -19.03 -0.13
C SER A 122 6.11 -18.24 -0.13
N PRO A 123 6.22 -17.18 -0.95
CA PRO A 123 7.44 -16.38 -1.05
C PRO A 123 7.63 -15.50 0.20
N PRO A 124 8.83 -14.92 0.38
CA PRO A 124 9.03 -13.90 1.39
C PRO A 124 8.14 -12.67 1.12
N MET A 125 7.69 -12.02 2.18
CA MET A 125 6.94 -10.77 2.12
C MET A 125 7.81 -9.60 2.61
N GLY A 126 7.72 -8.46 1.94
CA GLY A 126 8.53 -7.28 2.26
C GLY A 126 10.01 -7.55 2.03
N ASN A 127 10.83 -7.38 3.07
CA ASN A 127 12.26 -7.71 3.03
C ASN A 127 12.57 -9.16 3.48
N GLY A 128 11.54 -9.99 3.68
CA GLY A 128 11.67 -11.38 4.14
C GLY A 128 11.90 -11.55 5.63
N HIS A 129 12.04 -10.47 6.40
CA HIS A 129 12.20 -10.53 7.86
C HIS A 129 10.87 -10.34 8.57
N LEU A 130 10.70 -11.06 9.68
CA LEU A 130 9.57 -10.82 10.58
C LEU A 130 9.75 -9.46 11.30
N PRO A 131 8.65 -8.75 11.60
CA PRO A 131 8.68 -7.56 12.44
C PRO A 131 9.39 -7.76 13.79
N THR A 132 10.43 -6.98 14.08
CA THR A 132 11.16 -7.04 15.36
C THR A 132 10.89 -5.80 16.23
N LYS A 133 11.57 -5.69 17.38
CA LYS A 133 11.57 -4.45 18.18
C LYS A 133 12.36 -3.34 17.50
N ASN A 134 13.28 -3.67 16.60
CA ASN A 134 14.04 -2.73 15.81
C ASN A 134 13.36 -2.58 14.44
N GLU A 135 12.56 -1.52 14.27
CA GLU A 135 11.72 -1.32 13.08
C GLU A 135 12.52 -1.08 11.79
N ASP A 136 13.82 -0.81 11.90
CA ASP A 136 14.74 -0.67 10.75
C ASP A 136 15.15 -2.02 10.14
N GLU A 137 14.88 -3.15 10.82
CA GLU A 137 15.22 -4.49 10.32
C GLU A 137 14.11 -5.12 9.45
N SER A 138 12.93 -4.50 9.40
CA SER A 138 11.72 -5.04 8.78
C SER A 138 11.17 -4.08 7.73
N ALA A 139 10.41 -4.60 6.77
CA ALA A 139 9.65 -3.74 5.87
C ALA A 139 8.58 -2.97 6.65
N ARG A 140 8.24 -1.77 6.16
CA ARG A 140 7.44 -0.81 6.91
C ARG A 140 6.61 0.13 6.05
N VAL A 141 5.49 0.54 6.62
CA VAL A 141 4.70 1.67 6.14
C VAL A 141 4.87 2.77 7.15
N ARG A 142 5.35 3.93 6.69
CA ARG A 142 5.69 5.06 7.57
C ARG A 142 4.49 5.95 7.82
N HIS A 143 3.93 6.47 6.73
CA HIS A 143 2.84 7.43 6.78
C HIS A 143 1.72 7.00 5.81
N LEU A 144 0.50 7.31 6.19
CA LEU A 144 -0.68 7.20 5.34
C LEU A 144 -1.49 8.47 5.54
N VAL A 145 -1.62 9.24 4.46
CA VAL A 145 -2.32 10.51 4.42
C VAL A 145 -3.53 10.36 3.51
N ILE A 146 -4.71 10.55 4.08
CA ILE A 146 -5.95 10.60 3.32
C ILE A 146 -6.18 12.03 2.85
N VAL A 147 -6.52 12.20 1.58
CA VAL A 147 -6.76 13.51 0.97
C VAL A 147 -8.25 13.65 0.66
N ASN A 148 -8.83 14.79 1.03
CA ASN A 148 -10.21 15.12 0.68
C ASN A 148 -10.32 15.93 -0.63
N SER A 149 -11.54 16.21 -1.08
CA SER A 149 -11.83 16.98 -2.31
C SER A 149 -11.29 18.41 -2.31
N LYS A 150 -10.85 18.93 -1.16
CA LYS A 150 -10.20 20.25 -1.04
C LYS A 150 -8.68 20.13 -0.97
N PHE A 151 -8.12 18.97 -1.35
CA PHE A 151 -6.71 18.62 -1.24
C PHE A 151 -6.13 18.76 0.18
N LYS A 152 -6.97 18.69 1.21
CA LYS A 152 -6.51 18.69 2.60
C LYS A 152 -6.20 17.26 3.02
N GLY A 153 -4.96 17.06 3.51
CA GLY A 153 -4.48 15.80 4.04
C GLY A 153 -4.85 15.60 5.50
N LYS A 154 -5.24 14.38 5.86
CA LYS A 154 -5.34 13.88 7.22
C LYS A 154 -4.44 12.66 7.36
N GLU A 155 -3.48 12.73 8.27
CA GLU A 155 -2.66 11.56 8.60
C GLU A 155 -3.47 10.59 9.47
N LEU A 156 -3.29 9.29 9.21
CA LEU A 156 -3.95 8.25 9.97
C LEU A 156 -3.29 8.06 11.34
N ASP A 157 -4.10 7.90 12.39
CA ASP A 157 -3.60 7.48 13.71
C ASP A 157 -3.50 5.95 13.76
N ILE A 158 -2.35 5.46 14.24
CA ILE A 158 -2.08 4.05 14.52
C ILE A 158 -3.19 3.42 15.39
N SER A 159 -3.82 4.19 16.29
CA SER A 159 -4.88 3.69 17.18
C SER A 159 -6.17 3.25 16.47
N ASN A 160 -6.38 3.65 15.21
CA ASN A 160 -7.62 3.41 14.48
C ASN A 160 -7.47 2.34 13.39
N LEU A 161 -6.45 1.48 13.51
CA LEU A 161 -6.12 0.48 12.51
C LEU A 161 -6.59 -0.92 12.87
N ASP A 162 -7.42 -1.50 12.00
CA ASP A 162 -7.67 -2.93 12.00
C ASP A 162 -6.50 -3.65 11.32
N LYS A 163 -5.89 -4.63 12.01
CA LYS A 163 -4.86 -5.48 11.42
C LYS A 163 -5.49 -6.66 10.70
N LEU A 164 -5.01 -6.92 9.49
CA LEU A 164 -5.36 -8.10 8.70
C LEU A 164 -4.09 -8.93 8.53
N LEU A 165 -4.11 -10.18 8.97
CA LEU A 165 -3.00 -11.13 8.83
C LEU A 165 -3.55 -12.55 8.68
N ASP A 166 -3.44 -13.11 7.48
CA ASP A 166 -4.04 -14.42 7.19
C ASP A 166 -3.22 -15.59 7.72
N SER A 167 -1.90 -15.43 7.83
CA SER A 167 -0.97 -16.51 8.20
C SER A 167 0.12 -16.00 9.14
N ASN A 168 -0.17 -16.05 10.44
CA ASN A 168 0.77 -15.66 11.50
C ASN A 168 1.97 -16.60 11.67
N LYS A 169 1.92 -17.78 11.03
CA LYS A 169 3.01 -18.75 11.01
C LYS A 169 4.17 -18.31 10.12
N CYS A 170 3.85 -17.68 9.00
CA CYS A 170 4.85 -17.32 7.97
C CYS A 170 5.14 -15.82 7.91
N TYR A 171 4.18 -15.00 8.36
CA TYR A 171 4.26 -13.56 8.25
C TYR A 171 3.88 -12.90 9.58
N GLY A 172 4.40 -11.70 9.79
CA GLY A 172 4.08 -10.89 10.95
C GLY A 172 3.65 -9.49 10.54
N LEU A 173 2.84 -8.88 11.39
CA LEU A 173 2.46 -7.49 11.32
C LEU A 173 2.49 -6.91 12.73
N ARG A 174 3.12 -5.75 12.90
CA ARG A 174 3.28 -5.09 14.19
C ARG A 174 3.11 -3.60 14.05
N ASP A 175 2.38 -3.00 14.98
CA ASP A 175 2.19 -1.55 15.03
C ASP A 175 3.53 -0.84 15.14
N GLY A 176 3.64 0.28 14.45
CA GLY A 176 4.78 1.14 14.64
C GLY A 176 4.75 1.82 16.00
N LYS A 177 5.94 2.20 16.47
CA LYS A 177 6.09 2.95 17.71
C LYS A 177 5.74 4.41 17.45
N LYS A 178 4.84 4.97 18.27
CA LYS A 178 4.71 6.43 18.40
C LYS A 178 6.04 6.97 18.92
N ARG A 179 6.79 7.68 18.07
CA ARG A 179 8.00 8.40 18.49
C ARG A 179 7.59 9.80 18.94
N PHE A 180 8.10 10.24 20.09
CA PHE A 180 7.82 11.57 20.65
C PHE A 180 8.84 12.57 20.07
N PHE A 181 8.35 13.69 19.51
CA PHE A 181 9.11 14.78 18.85
C PHE A 181 9.98 14.39 17.64
N LEU A 182 9.92 15.20 16.57
CA LEU A 182 10.81 15.32 15.38
C LEU A 182 11.30 14.04 14.65
N VAL A 183 10.94 12.84 15.10
CA VAL A 183 11.35 11.57 14.50
C VAL A 183 10.13 10.92 13.86
N GLU A 184 10.18 10.76 12.54
CA GLU A 184 9.18 10.06 11.72
C GLU A 184 8.80 8.71 12.35
N SER A 185 7.53 8.52 12.71
CA SER A 185 7.00 7.25 13.20
C SER A 185 6.69 6.30 12.06
N ASN A 186 6.66 5.00 12.37
CA ASN A 186 6.10 4.00 11.49
C ASN A 186 4.60 3.85 11.80
N LEU A 187 3.78 3.62 10.77
CA LEU A 187 2.39 3.22 10.93
C LEU A 187 2.35 1.75 11.39
N PHE A 188 3.02 0.88 10.63
CA PHE A 188 3.24 -0.52 10.97
C PHE A 188 4.46 -1.10 10.26
N THR A 189 4.97 -2.19 10.80
CA THR A 189 6.00 -3.04 10.22
C THR A 189 5.39 -4.38 9.82
N TYR A 190 5.88 -4.96 8.73
CA TYR A 190 5.37 -6.20 8.19
C TYR A 190 6.49 -7.02 7.51
N GLY A 191 6.23 -8.30 7.29
CA GLY A 191 7.13 -9.15 6.52
C GLY A 191 7.17 -10.58 7.04
N GLY A 192 8.08 -11.38 6.48
CA GLY A 192 8.33 -12.74 6.92
C GLY A 192 8.92 -13.60 5.80
N PRO A 193 9.57 -14.71 6.15
CA PRO A 193 10.34 -15.51 5.20
C PRO A 193 9.48 -16.31 4.21
N GLY A 194 8.17 -16.44 4.48
CA GLY A 194 7.33 -17.40 3.77
C GLY A 194 7.65 -18.84 4.18
N GLY A 195 7.30 -19.81 3.33
CA GLY A 195 7.57 -21.23 3.60
C GLY A 195 6.40 -22.17 3.28
N LYS A 196 6.41 -23.35 3.91
CA LYS A 196 5.39 -24.39 3.72
C LYS A 196 4.21 -24.21 4.68
N SER A 197 3.01 -24.37 4.13
CA SER A 197 1.76 -24.27 4.88
C SER A 197 1.59 -22.90 5.55
N CYS A 198 1.78 -21.87 4.73
CA CYS A 198 1.21 -20.55 4.96
C CYS A 198 -0.20 -20.55 4.37
#